data_AF-A0A2I7SIX5-F1
#
_entry.id   AF-A0A2I7SIX5-F1
#
_cell.length_a   1.000
_cell.length_b   1.000
_cell.length_c   1.000
_cell.angle_alpha   90.00
_cell.angle_beta   90.00
_cell.angle_gamma   90.00
#
_symmetry.space_group_name_H-M   'P 1'
#
loop_
_entity.id
_entity.type
_entity.pdbx_description
1 polymer ?
#
loop_
_entity_poly.entity_id
_entity_poly.type
_entity_poly.pdbx_seq_one_letter_code
_entity_poly.pdbx_strand_id
1 'polypeptide(L)'
;MICENLQQLLIQIIIFAIINIKLALALNKRIITAATSFWTGWLFLILGTISFQNNGLINKMGSLELYYISRLHIGAFLGFSLGSMILSIKKTSSKSKINLTRLHEKSIILSEVISKRFLNILLIIGLIFFAQRISQVGLSANIFSELRSVYNKRSFNFFSWLGTHISVIVYFFIIVQGIKDNFDGMNLKKLFKIILYASPLFLANATRTFLIFPLIHYFSSFLLMRAYCSKKLIIINKRELKKIVLGFGTMLLIFSTIGFFRGGYGEKLNLYLTIVGWPVSTSGALDSWLTDSIYNAGETNGFLNFGWFANFSDRLGLIDYSKEKEVLISTLFEFLKNNNSAAVIPRSIIPDIIYDFGINSVLTTMLILSFISQIITINFTGKSIPKHVLSGLFFVGSFMTIQNTYFSPGFISLLFWAFFFNFLLTKGFIKTKIKNV
;
A
#
# COMPACT_ATOMS: atom_id res chain seq x y z
N MET A 1 25.64 9.43 -4.60
CA MET A 1 26.29 8.15 -4.88
C MET A 1 25.33 7.34 -5.75
N ILE A 2 25.66 7.17 -7.02
CA ILE A 2 24.90 6.31 -7.93
C ILE A 2 25.45 4.90 -7.73
N CYS A 3 24.57 3.91 -7.57
CA CYS A 3 24.99 2.52 -7.37
C CYS A 3 25.22 1.83 -8.71
N GLU A 4 26.37 1.18 -8.85
CA GLU A 4 26.76 0.41 -10.03
C GLU A 4 26.40 -1.07 -9.89
N ASN A 5 26.11 -1.54 -8.68
CA ASN A 5 25.67 -2.90 -8.42
C ASN A 5 24.73 -3.01 -7.21
N LEU A 6 24.10 -4.18 -7.07
CA LEU A 6 23.15 -4.49 -5.99
C LEU A 6 23.74 -4.46 -4.59
N GLN A 7 25.01 -4.81 -4.42
CA GLN A 7 25.68 -4.78 -3.11
C GLN A 7 25.87 -3.34 -2.63
N GLN A 8 26.30 -2.45 -3.53
CA GLN A 8 26.38 -1.01 -3.25
C GLN A 8 25.00 -0.44 -2.91
N LEU A 9 23.95 -0.85 -3.63
CA LEU A 9 22.58 -0.42 -3.34
C LEU A 9 22.09 -0.93 -1.98
N LEU A 10 22.39 -2.19 -1.62
CA LEU A 10 22.10 -2.72 -0.28
C LEU A 10 22.80 -1.91 0.82
N ILE A 11 24.09 -1.64 0.66
CA ILE A 11 24.88 -0.83 1.61
C ILE A 11 24.27 0.58 1.73
N GLN A 12 23.93 1.21 0.60
CA GLN A 12 23.27 2.52 0.58
C GLN A 12 21.95 2.49 1.36
N ILE A 13 21.09 1.50 1.12
CA ILE A 13 19.81 1.33 1.82
C ILE A 13 20.02 1.13 3.33
N ILE A 14 20.98 0.29 3.74
CA ILE A 14 21.29 0.05 5.16
C ILE A 14 21.71 1.37 5.82
N ILE A 15 22.62 2.12 5.20
CA ILE A 15 23.10 3.40 5.74
C ILE A 15 21.93 4.41 5.85
N PHE A 16 21.15 4.58 4.78
CA PHE A 16 20.00 5.48 4.75
C PHE A 16 18.93 5.09 5.77
N ALA A 17 18.67 3.80 5.93
CA ALA A 17 17.74 3.26 6.91
C ALA A 17 18.19 3.58 8.34
N ILE A 18 19.46 3.30 8.67
CA ILE A 18 20.02 3.56 10.00
C ILE A 18 19.92 5.05 10.33
N ILE A 19 20.31 5.93 9.41
CA ILE A 19 20.27 7.38 9.63
C ILE A 19 18.83 7.86 9.83
N ASN A 20 17.91 7.52 8.92
CA ASN A 20 16.52 7.95 9.02
C ASN A 20 15.82 7.41 10.28
N ILE A 21 16.05 6.13 10.62
CA ILE A 21 15.44 5.52 11.81
C ILE A 21 16.03 6.15 13.08
N LYS A 22 17.36 6.36 13.16
CA LYS A 22 17.99 7.05 14.30
C LYS A 22 17.49 8.49 14.44
N LEU A 23 17.39 9.23 13.34
CA LEU A 23 16.87 10.59 13.32
C LEU A 23 15.41 10.62 13.79
N ALA A 24 14.57 9.74 13.26
CA ALA A 24 13.17 9.60 13.68
C ALA A 24 13.05 9.20 15.16
N LEU A 25 13.91 8.30 15.64
CA LEU A 25 13.97 7.86 17.03
C LEU A 25 14.39 8.97 17.98
N ALA A 26 15.46 9.71 17.65
CA ALA A 26 15.96 10.81 18.46
C ALA A 26 14.89 11.89 18.66
N LEU A 27 14.11 12.16 17.60
CA LEU A 27 13.12 13.23 17.60
C LEU A 27 11.76 12.81 18.17
N ASN A 28 11.30 11.58 17.89
CA ASN A 28 9.93 11.14 18.25
C ASN A 28 9.88 10.06 19.34
N LYS A 29 11.02 9.55 19.80
CA LYS A 29 11.15 8.42 20.75
C LYS A 29 10.33 7.19 20.34
N ARG A 30 10.05 7.02 19.05
CA ARG A 30 9.18 5.97 18.50
C ARG A 30 9.81 5.33 17.29
N ILE A 31 9.86 4.00 17.32
CA ILE A 31 10.47 3.17 16.26
C ILE A 31 9.62 3.15 15.00
N ILE A 32 8.29 3.27 15.11
CA ILE A 32 7.37 3.07 13.99
C ILE A 32 7.03 4.40 13.31
N THR A 33 7.66 4.65 12.15
CA THR A 33 7.46 5.81 11.27
C THR A 33 7.29 5.38 9.81
N ALA A 34 6.88 6.30 8.93
CA ALA A 34 6.85 6.04 7.48
C ALA A 34 8.23 5.60 6.98
N ALA A 35 9.28 6.28 7.41
CA ALA A 35 10.67 5.91 7.10
C ALA A 35 10.98 4.46 7.48
N THR A 36 10.71 4.06 8.74
CA THR A 36 10.98 2.68 9.18
C THR A 36 10.23 1.64 8.34
N SER A 37 8.98 1.94 7.98
CA SER A 37 8.15 1.04 7.15
C SER A 37 8.71 0.90 5.73
N PHE A 38 9.08 2.02 5.11
CA PHE A 38 9.68 2.06 3.77
C PHE A 38 11.00 1.28 3.71
N TRP A 39 11.92 1.57 4.63
CA TRP A 39 13.25 0.94 4.64
C TRP A 39 13.20 -0.56 4.93
N THR A 40 12.32 -0.99 5.85
CA THR A 40 12.15 -2.43 6.14
C THR A 40 11.67 -3.20 4.91
N GLY A 41 10.72 -2.60 4.17
CA GLY A 41 10.21 -3.15 2.92
C GLY A 41 11.28 -3.30 1.84
N TRP A 42 12.05 -2.24 1.60
CA TRP A 42 13.12 -2.25 0.60
C TRP A 42 14.30 -3.16 0.96
N LEU A 43 14.65 -3.27 2.24
CA LEU A 43 15.64 -4.25 2.70
C LEU A 43 15.19 -5.68 2.39
N PHE A 44 13.92 -6.02 2.66
CA PHE A 44 13.37 -7.32 2.29
C PHE A 44 13.46 -7.57 0.78
N LEU A 45 13.05 -6.60 -0.04
CA LEU A 45 13.11 -6.72 -1.50
C LEU A 45 14.54 -6.94 -2.01
N ILE A 46 15.50 -6.10 -1.61
CA ILE A 46 16.89 -6.18 -2.10
C ILE A 46 17.55 -7.50 -1.67
N LEU A 47 17.35 -7.92 -0.43
CA LEU A 47 17.87 -9.22 0.04
C LEU A 47 17.24 -10.38 -0.73
N GLY A 48 15.94 -10.29 -1.03
CA GLY A 48 15.24 -11.22 -1.91
C GLY A 48 15.86 -11.25 -3.31
N THR A 49 16.07 -10.08 -3.93
CA THR A 49 16.68 -9.97 -5.27
C THR A 49 18.07 -10.56 -5.33
N ILE A 50 18.94 -10.26 -4.35
CA ILE A 50 20.28 -10.84 -4.26
C ILE A 50 20.21 -12.37 -4.15
N SER A 51 19.32 -12.88 -3.29
CA SER A 51 19.15 -14.33 -3.13
C SER A 51 18.68 -15.00 -4.42
N PHE A 52 17.75 -14.39 -5.17
CA PHE A 52 17.27 -14.93 -6.44
C PHE A 52 18.32 -14.89 -7.55
N GLN A 53 19.11 -13.81 -7.64
CA GLN A 53 20.22 -13.73 -8.61
C GLN A 53 21.30 -14.76 -8.33
N ASN A 54 21.70 -14.93 -7.06
CA ASN A 54 22.72 -15.91 -6.68
C ASN A 54 22.29 -17.35 -6.97
N ASN A 55 20.98 -17.62 -6.95
CA ASN A 55 20.40 -18.92 -7.28
C ASN A 55 20.05 -19.06 -8.78
N GLY A 56 20.40 -18.09 -9.63
CA GLY A 56 20.10 -18.12 -11.06
C GLY A 56 18.61 -18.07 -11.42
N LEU A 57 17.76 -17.62 -10.49
CA LEU A 57 16.30 -17.58 -10.69
C LEU A 57 15.83 -16.31 -11.44
N ILE A 58 16.65 -15.25 -11.43
CA ILE A 58 16.44 -14.04 -12.22
C ILE A 58 17.77 -13.55 -12.81
N ASN A 59 17.68 -12.76 -13.88
CA ASN A 59 18.84 -12.09 -14.45
C ASN A 59 19.39 -11.02 -13.51
N LYS A 60 20.66 -10.62 -13.76
CA LYS A 60 21.25 -9.45 -13.12
C LYS A 60 20.43 -8.20 -13.47
N MET A 61 20.21 -7.34 -12.47
CA MET A 61 19.57 -6.04 -12.68
C MET A 61 20.44 -5.17 -13.58
N GLY A 62 19.83 -4.49 -14.54
CA GLY A 62 20.53 -3.58 -15.44
C GLY A 62 21.00 -2.30 -14.74
N SER A 63 21.91 -1.60 -15.40
CA SER A 63 22.46 -0.34 -14.93
C SER A 63 21.42 0.78 -14.86
N LEU A 64 20.46 0.79 -15.80
CA LEU A 64 19.35 1.75 -15.82
C LEU A 64 18.43 1.56 -14.60
N GLU A 65 18.00 0.32 -14.34
CA GLU A 65 17.22 0.01 -13.14
C GLU A 65 17.94 0.43 -11.85
N LEU A 66 19.22 0.06 -11.71
CA LEU A 66 20.02 0.44 -10.53
C LEU A 66 20.15 1.96 -10.36
N TYR A 67 20.34 2.69 -11.47
CA TYR A 67 20.42 4.15 -11.46
C TYR A 67 19.14 4.80 -10.92
N TYR A 68 17.97 4.44 -11.47
CA TYR A 68 16.71 5.08 -11.06
C TYR A 68 16.23 4.60 -9.68
N ILE A 69 16.47 3.34 -9.32
CA ILE A 69 16.21 2.86 -7.96
C ILE A 69 17.10 3.62 -6.96
N SER A 70 18.37 3.86 -7.27
CA SER A 70 19.24 4.67 -6.41
C SER A 70 18.71 6.11 -6.27
N ARG A 71 18.25 6.75 -7.36
CA ARG A 71 17.63 8.09 -7.29
C ARG A 71 16.35 8.11 -6.45
N LEU A 72 15.51 7.08 -6.56
CA LEU A 72 14.32 6.92 -5.72
C LEU A 72 14.73 6.86 -4.24
N HIS A 73 15.71 6.03 -3.89
CA HIS A 73 16.18 5.90 -2.50
C HIS A 73 16.83 7.19 -1.96
N ILE A 74 17.58 7.92 -2.78
CA ILE A 74 18.15 9.22 -2.41
C ILE A 74 17.02 10.23 -2.15
N GLY A 75 16.05 10.33 -3.05
CA GLY A 75 14.88 11.19 -2.86
C GLY A 75 14.14 10.85 -1.58
N ALA A 76 13.85 9.56 -1.36
CA ALA A 76 13.20 9.08 -0.16
C ALA A 76 14.00 9.43 1.11
N PHE A 77 15.32 9.22 1.09
CA PHE A 77 16.21 9.54 2.20
C PHE A 77 16.16 11.03 2.56
N LEU A 78 16.30 11.91 1.57
CA LEU A 78 16.23 13.36 1.76
C LEU A 78 14.85 13.78 2.28
N GLY A 79 13.77 13.25 1.69
CA GLY A 79 12.41 13.57 2.11
C GLY A 79 12.12 13.16 3.56
N PHE A 80 12.46 11.92 3.95
CA PHE A 80 12.30 11.46 5.33
C PHE A 80 13.18 12.24 6.31
N SER A 81 14.39 12.61 5.91
CA SER A 81 15.31 13.41 6.74
C SER A 81 14.75 14.81 6.98
N LEU A 82 14.39 15.52 5.90
CA LEU A 82 13.79 16.86 5.95
C LEU A 82 12.50 16.88 6.76
N GLY A 83 11.61 15.90 6.53
CA GLY A 83 10.34 15.81 7.26
C GLY A 83 10.54 15.57 8.76
N SER A 84 11.59 14.83 9.13
CA SER A 84 11.97 14.65 10.52
C SER A 84 12.59 15.93 11.11
N MET A 85 13.49 16.60 10.38
CA MET A 85 14.18 17.83 10.82
C MET A 85 13.25 19.04 11.00
N ILE A 86 12.32 19.31 10.07
CA ILE A 86 11.40 20.46 10.21
C ILE A 86 10.56 20.36 11.49
N LEU A 87 10.30 19.13 11.94
CA LEU A 87 9.53 18.87 13.15
C LEU A 87 10.37 18.83 14.42
N SER A 88 11.71 18.78 14.32
CA SER A 88 12.58 19.03 15.48
C SER A 88 12.58 20.52 15.87
N ILE A 89 12.47 21.40 14.88
CA ILE A 89 12.43 22.86 15.04
C ILE A 89 11.09 23.29 15.66
N LYS A 90 9.98 22.68 15.23
CA LYS A 90 8.72 22.76 15.96
C LYS A 90 8.82 21.89 17.21
N LYS A 91 9.36 22.42 18.32
CA LYS A 91 9.07 21.90 19.67
C LYS A 91 7.57 21.68 19.71
N THR A 92 7.09 20.45 19.56
CA THR A 92 5.66 20.15 19.58
C THR A 92 5.19 20.32 21.02
N SER A 93 4.93 21.58 21.37
CA SER A 93 3.99 21.99 22.38
C SER A 93 2.61 21.51 21.95
N SER A 94 2.29 20.25 22.15
CA SER A 94 0.90 19.95 22.51
C SER A 94 0.84 18.71 23.39
N LYS A 95 0.63 19.01 24.67
CA LYS A 95 -0.16 18.19 25.58
C LYS A 95 -1.58 18.02 25.00
N SER A 96 -1.76 17.39 23.85
CA SER A 96 -3.06 16.74 23.59
C SER A 96 -3.03 15.40 24.33
N LYS A 97 -3.26 15.45 25.64
CA LYS A 97 -3.72 14.28 26.39
C LYS A 97 -5.12 13.94 25.86
N ILE A 98 -5.22 13.44 24.62
CA ILE A 98 -6.42 12.74 24.19
C ILE A 98 -6.59 11.61 25.20
N ASN A 99 -7.69 11.63 25.93
CA ASN A 99 -7.99 10.65 26.96
C ASN A 99 -7.99 9.26 26.29
N LEU A 100 -7.03 8.41 26.65
CA LEU A 100 -6.90 7.06 26.08
C LEU A 100 -8.19 6.26 26.31
N THR A 101 -8.86 6.48 27.43
CA THR A 101 -10.16 5.91 27.78
C THR A 101 -11.22 6.30 26.75
N ARG A 102 -11.31 7.57 26.37
CA ARG A 102 -12.28 8.05 25.37
C ARG A 102 -12.03 7.47 23.98
N LEU A 103 -10.76 7.25 23.62
CA LEU A 103 -10.42 6.61 22.35
C LEU A 103 -10.77 5.12 22.35
N HIS A 104 -10.53 4.44 23.47
CA HIS A 104 -10.95 3.06 23.69
C HIS A 104 -12.47 2.91 23.61
N GLU A 105 -13.23 3.73 24.35
CA GLU A 105 -14.71 3.79 24.29
C GLU A 105 -15.23 4.00 22.86
N LYS A 106 -14.70 4.99 22.13
CA LYS A 106 -15.10 5.24 20.74
C LYS A 106 -14.77 4.06 19.82
N SER A 107 -13.62 3.41 20.03
CA SER A 107 -13.23 2.23 19.25
C SER A 107 -14.13 1.03 19.55
N ILE A 108 -14.62 0.89 20.80
CA ILE A 108 -15.62 -0.12 21.17
C ILE A 108 -16.92 0.14 20.41
N ILE A 109 -17.47 1.36 20.50
CA ILE A 109 -18.73 1.74 19.84
C ILE A 109 -18.65 1.48 18.33
N LEU A 110 -17.59 1.95 17.67
CA LEU A 110 -17.40 1.74 16.23
C LEU A 110 -17.19 0.26 15.86
N SER A 111 -16.52 -0.50 16.71
CA SER A 111 -16.35 -1.95 16.53
C SER A 111 -17.65 -2.73 16.77
N GLU A 112 -18.58 -2.19 17.54
CA GLU A 112 -19.93 -2.73 17.76
C GLU A 112 -20.91 -2.39 16.63
N VAL A 113 -20.74 -1.23 15.98
CA VAL A 113 -21.42 -0.90 14.72
C VAL A 113 -21.13 -1.95 13.65
N ILE A 114 -19.96 -2.62 13.70
CA ILE A 114 -19.66 -3.87 12.96
C ILE A 114 -20.44 -5.04 13.59
N SER A 115 -21.76 -4.90 13.64
CA SER A 115 -22.67 -5.95 14.07
C SER A 115 -22.76 -7.05 13.00
N LYS A 116 -23.32 -8.20 13.39
CA LYS A 116 -23.63 -9.28 12.43
C LYS A 116 -24.47 -8.77 11.24
N ARG A 117 -25.36 -7.80 11.47
CA ARG A 117 -26.20 -7.20 10.42
C ARG A 117 -25.37 -6.39 9.41
N PHE A 118 -24.45 -5.56 9.89
CA PHE A 118 -23.57 -4.79 9.00
C PHE A 118 -22.66 -5.69 8.16
N LEU A 119 -22.08 -6.73 8.78
CA LEU A 119 -21.29 -7.73 8.05
C LEU A 119 -22.12 -8.46 6.98
N ASN A 120 -23.36 -8.84 7.29
CA ASN A 120 -24.25 -9.46 6.31
C ASN A 120 -24.54 -8.53 5.13
N ILE A 121 -24.76 -7.23 5.38
CA ILE A 121 -24.95 -6.24 4.31
C ILE A 121 -23.70 -6.15 3.43
N LEU A 122 -22.51 -6.06 4.04
CA LEU A 122 -21.25 -6.06 3.28
C LEU A 122 -21.08 -7.32 2.44
N LEU A 123 -21.47 -8.49 2.96
CA LEU A 123 -21.40 -9.75 2.24
C LEU A 123 -22.34 -9.74 1.03
N ILE A 124 -23.59 -9.32 1.20
CA ILE A 124 -24.57 -9.25 0.10
C ILE A 124 -24.07 -8.30 -0.98
N ILE A 125 -23.64 -7.09 -0.60
CA ILE A 125 -23.08 -6.10 -1.51
C ILE A 125 -21.85 -6.66 -2.22
N GLY A 126 -20.94 -7.30 -1.49
CA GLY A 126 -19.75 -7.93 -2.03
C GLY A 126 -20.07 -9.03 -3.03
N LEU A 127 -21.07 -9.87 -2.77
CA LEU A 127 -21.51 -10.93 -3.68
C LEU A 127 -22.09 -10.36 -4.98
N ILE A 128 -22.85 -9.26 -4.91
CA ILE A 128 -23.36 -8.55 -6.10
C ILE A 128 -22.19 -8.08 -6.97
N PHE A 129 -21.21 -7.40 -6.38
CA PHE A 129 -20.03 -6.94 -7.12
C PHE A 129 -19.17 -8.10 -7.63
N PHE A 130 -19.07 -9.17 -6.86
CA PHE A 130 -18.32 -10.36 -7.26
C PHE A 130 -18.98 -11.08 -8.44
N ALA A 131 -20.31 -11.18 -8.45
CA ALA A 131 -21.06 -11.74 -9.59
C ALA A 131 -20.87 -10.90 -10.86
N GLN A 132 -20.90 -9.56 -10.75
CA GLN A 132 -20.56 -8.66 -11.86
C GLN A 132 -19.13 -8.85 -12.35
N ARG A 133 -18.18 -9.12 -11.43
CA ARG A 133 -16.81 -9.42 -11.82
C ARG A 133 -16.73 -10.75 -12.56
N ILE A 134 -17.36 -11.79 -12.04
CA ILE A 134 -17.44 -13.10 -12.70
C ILE A 134 -18.03 -12.95 -14.11
N SER A 135 -19.07 -12.15 -14.30
CA SER A 135 -19.65 -11.94 -15.64
C SER A 135 -18.70 -11.21 -16.60
N GLN A 136 -17.74 -10.43 -16.09
CA GLN A 136 -16.74 -9.71 -16.90
C GLN A 136 -15.52 -10.56 -17.26
N VAL A 137 -15.03 -11.41 -16.36
CA VAL A 137 -13.77 -12.16 -16.56
C VAL A 137 -13.94 -13.67 -16.62
N GLY A 138 -15.16 -14.18 -16.48
CA GLY A 138 -15.47 -15.61 -16.36
C GLY A 138 -15.03 -16.22 -15.03
N LEU A 139 -15.51 -17.44 -14.76
CA LEU A 139 -15.03 -18.27 -13.64
C LEU A 139 -13.66 -18.86 -13.97
N SER A 140 -12.60 -18.09 -13.78
CA SER A 140 -11.21 -18.52 -14.00
C SER A 140 -10.26 -17.92 -12.95
N ALA A 141 -9.01 -18.39 -12.91
CA ALA A 141 -7.97 -17.81 -12.07
C ALA A 141 -7.72 -16.31 -12.34
N ASN A 142 -8.22 -15.79 -13.46
CA ASN A 142 -8.19 -14.36 -13.80
C ASN A 142 -9.06 -13.51 -12.86
N ILE A 143 -9.95 -14.09 -12.05
CA ILE A 143 -10.65 -13.36 -10.97
C ILE A 143 -9.65 -12.77 -9.96
N PHE A 144 -8.51 -13.43 -9.74
CA PHE A 144 -7.43 -12.98 -8.86
C PHE A 144 -6.42 -12.05 -9.55
N SER A 145 -6.64 -11.72 -10.83
CA SER A 145 -5.82 -10.76 -11.57
C SER A 145 -6.28 -9.33 -11.29
N GLU A 146 -5.33 -8.41 -11.10
CA GLU A 146 -5.63 -6.97 -11.05
C GLU A 146 -6.32 -6.55 -12.36
N LEU A 147 -7.27 -5.61 -12.25
CA LEU A 147 -8.15 -5.05 -13.29
C LEU A 147 -7.43 -4.43 -14.52
N ARG A 148 -6.15 -4.70 -14.76
CA ARG A 148 -5.31 -4.05 -15.76
C ARG A 148 -5.72 -4.32 -17.21
N SER A 149 -6.28 -5.49 -17.55
CA SER A 149 -6.88 -5.71 -18.89
C SER A 149 -8.17 -4.92 -19.12
N VAL A 150 -8.75 -4.32 -18.07
CA VAL A 150 -10.01 -3.57 -18.09
C VAL A 150 -9.78 -2.07 -17.92
N TYR A 151 -8.61 -1.61 -17.45
CA TYR A 151 -8.29 -0.18 -17.38
C TYR A 151 -8.39 0.50 -18.75
N ASN A 152 -8.04 -0.21 -19.82
CA ASN A 152 -8.13 0.26 -21.21
C ASN A 152 -9.59 0.39 -21.71
N LYS A 153 -10.59 -0.14 -20.98
CA LYS A 153 -12.00 -0.13 -21.38
C LYS A 153 -12.94 0.52 -20.35
N ARG A 154 -12.41 1.19 -19.32
CA ARG A 154 -13.26 1.82 -18.29
C ARG A 154 -13.93 3.09 -18.82
N SER A 155 -15.10 2.93 -19.43
CA SER A 155 -16.19 3.87 -19.17
C SER A 155 -16.43 3.89 -17.66
N PHE A 156 -16.49 5.08 -17.05
CA PHE A 156 -16.82 5.25 -15.64
C PHE A 156 -18.06 4.42 -15.28
N ASN A 157 -17.90 3.37 -14.47
CA ASN A 157 -19.01 2.59 -13.94
C ASN A 157 -19.18 2.98 -12.48
N PHE A 158 -20.26 3.71 -12.18
CA PHE A 158 -20.62 4.17 -10.85
C PHE A 158 -20.59 3.02 -9.82
N PHE A 159 -20.99 1.81 -10.21
CA PHE A 159 -20.95 0.63 -9.35
C PHE A 159 -19.52 0.22 -8.99
N SER A 160 -18.59 0.20 -9.95
CA SER A 160 -17.18 -0.12 -9.67
C SER A 160 -16.50 0.94 -8.79
N TRP A 161 -16.85 2.21 -9.00
CA TRP A 161 -16.43 3.33 -8.14
C TRP A 161 -16.96 3.12 -6.72
N LEU A 162 -18.27 2.90 -6.55
CA LEU A 162 -18.90 2.67 -5.26
C LEU A 162 -18.30 1.46 -4.53
N GLY A 163 -18.07 0.34 -5.23
CA GLY A 163 -17.44 -0.85 -4.68
C GLY A 163 -16.04 -0.58 -4.11
N THR A 164 -15.27 0.30 -4.73
CA THR A 164 -13.94 0.74 -4.24
C THR A 164 -14.07 1.50 -2.92
N HIS A 165 -15.01 2.45 -2.84
CA HIS A 165 -15.26 3.22 -1.62
C HIS A 165 -15.77 2.34 -0.47
N ILE A 166 -16.67 1.38 -0.75
CA ILE A 166 -17.15 0.44 0.28
C ILE A 166 -16.01 -0.45 0.79
N SER A 167 -15.09 -0.89 -0.08
CA SER A 167 -13.89 -1.63 0.35
C SER A 167 -12.99 -0.81 1.28
N VAL A 168 -12.82 0.48 1.00
CA VAL A 168 -12.08 1.40 1.87
C VAL A 168 -12.71 1.50 3.26
N ILE A 169 -14.04 1.56 3.33
CA ILE A 169 -14.78 1.57 4.59
C ILE A 169 -14.49 0.28 5.40
N VAL A 170 -14.38 -0.88 4.73
CA VAL A 170 -13.99 -2.13 5.42
C VAL A 170 -12.56 -2.04 5.98
N TYR A 171 -11.60 -1.50 5.23
CA TYR A 171 -10.23 -1.32 5.75
C TYR A 171 -10.21 -0.42 6.98
N PHE A 172 -11.04 0.63 7.02
CA PHE A 172 -11.19 1.46 8.20
C PHE A 172 -11.69 0.68 9.42
N PHE A 173 -12.70 -0.18 9.24
CA PHE A 173 -13.19 -1.03 10.33
C PHE A 173 -12.13 -1.99 10.86
N ILE A 174 -11.29 -2.51 9.97
CA ILE A 174 -10.16 -3.38 10.34
C ILE A 174 -9.09 -2.62 11.14
N ILE A 175 -8.81 -1.36 10.76
CA ILE A 175 -7.91 -0.47 11.52
C ILE A 175 -8.48 -0.19 12.92
N VAL A 176 -9.77 0.16 13.02
CA VAL A 176 -10.44 0.40 14.31
C VAL A 176 -10.42 -0.86 15.18
N GLN A 177 -10.63 -2.03 14.57
CA GLN A 177 -10.53 -3.31 15.28
C GLN A 177 -9.12 -3.54 15.82
N GLY A 178 -8.06 -3.23 15.06
CA GLY A 178 -6.67 -3.29 15.55
C GLY A 178 -6.40 -2.33 16.71
N ILE A 179 -6.97 -1.12 16.66
CA ILE A 179 -6.89 -0.13 17.74
C ILE A 179 -7.59 -0.64 19.01
N LYS A 180 -8.81 -1.18 18.88
CA LYS A 180 -9.56 -1.77 20.01
C LYS A 180 -8.81 -2.94 20.62
N ASP A 181 -8.35 -3.88 19.79
CA ASP A 181 -7.68 -5.10 20.24
C ASP A 181 -6.34 -4.81 20.92
N ASN A 182 -5.72 -3.65 20.68
CA ASN A 182 -4.58 -3.22 21.49
C ASN A 182 -4.94 -3.07 22.97
N PHE A 183 -6.15 -2.62 23.30
CA PHE A 183 -6.62 -2.49 24.68
C PHE A 183 -7.17 -3.80 25.24
N ASP A 184 -7.97 -4.52 24.45
CA ASP A 184 -8.72 -5.71 24.92
C ASP A 184 -7.95 -7.03 24.74
N GLY A 185 -6.87 -7.01 23.96
CA GLY A 185 -6.12 -8.20 23.54
C GLY A 185 -6.50 -8.68 22.13
N MET A 186 -5.53 -9.30 21.44
CA MET A 186 -5.65 -9.68 20.03
C MET A 186 -6.76 -10.73 19.80
N ASN A 187 -7.78 -10.36 19.01
CA ASN A 187 -8.90 -11.21 18.63
C ASN A 187 -8.92 -11.53 17.11
N LEU A 188 -8.07 -12.48 16.71
CA LEU A 188 -8.00 -12.91 15.31
C LEU A 188 -9.31 -13.54 14.80
N LYS A 189 -10.13 -14.14 15.66
CA LYS A 189 -11.41 -14.74 15.24
C LYS A 189 -12.35 -13.68 14.69
N LYS A 190 -12.46 -12.52 15.36
CA LYS A 190 -13.27 -11.39 14.88
C LYS A 190 -12.68 -10.80 13.60
N LEU A 191 -11.35 -10.64 13.52
CA LEU A 191 -10.66 -10.18 12.31
C LEU A 191 -10.97 -11.09 11.10
N PHE A 192 -10.75 -12.40 11.22
CA PHE A 192 -10.99 -13.33 10.12
C PHE A 192 -12.46 -13.36 9.70
N LYS A 193 -13.39 -13.19 10.63
CA LYS A 193 -14.81 -13.03 10.29
C LYS A 193 -15.04 -11.77 9.44
N ILE A 194 -14.47 -10.63 9.81
CA ILE A 194 -14.59 -9.40 9.01
C ILE A 194 -14.00 -9.61 7.61
N ILE A 195 -12.80 -10.19 7.52
CA ILE A 195 -12.12 -10.45 6.24
C ILE A 195 -12.94 -11.40 5.38
N LEU A 196 -13.49 -12.49 5.94
CA LEU A 196 -14.27 -13.46 5.19
C LEU A 196 -15.56 -12.86 4.63
N TYR A 197 -16.28 -12.06 5.43
CA TYR A 197 -17.50 -11.38 4.97
C TYR A 197 -17.21 -10.29 3.92
N ALA A 198 -16.05 -9.64 3.98
CA ALA A 198 -15.63 -8.65 3.01
C ALA A 198 -14.91 -9.25 1.79
N SER A 199 -14.55 -10.54 1.83
CA SER A 199 -13.75 -11.17 0.78
C SER A 199 -14.37 -11.09 -0.62
N PRO A 200 -15.70 -11.24 -0.82
CA PRO A 200 -16.27 -11.09 -2.16
C PRO A 200 -16.12 -9.66 -2.70
N LEU A 201 -16.24 -8.66 -1.81
CA LEU A 201 -16.04 -7.26 -2.17
C LEU A 201 -14.59 -6.96 -2.53
N PHE A 202 -13.63 -7.49 -1.76
CA PHE A 202 -12.22 -7.31 -2.08
C PHE A 202 -11.78 -8.05 -3.36
N LEU A 203 -12.35 -9.23 -3.61
CA LEU A 203 -12.16 -9.97 -4.85
C LEU A 203 -12.77 -9.25 -6.05
N ALA A 204 -13.93 -8.61 -5.88
CA ALA A 204 -14.55 -7.79 -6.93
C ALA A 204 -13.68 -6.59 -7.32
N ASN A 205 -12.95 -6.01 -6.37
CA ASN A 205 -11.98 -4.93 -6.61
C ASN A 205 -10.58 -5.43 -7.05
N ALA A 206 -10.48 -6.70 -7.43
CA ALA A 206 -9.36 -7.28 -8.16
C ALA A 206 -8.00 -7.16 -7.48
N THR A 207 -7.83 -7.79 -6.31
CA THR A 207 -6.49 -7.93 -5.71
C THR A 207 -6.24 -9.36 -5.25
N ARG A 208 -5.14 -9.98 -5.71
CA ARG A 208 -4.57 -11.19 -5.09
C ARG A 208 -4.19 -10.98 -3.63
N THR A 209 -3.98 -9.72 -3.24
CA THR A 209 -3.65 -9.30 -1.87
C THR A 209 -4.89 -9.09 -1.00
N PHE A 210 -6.09 -9.45 -1.45
CA PHE A 210 -7.35 -9.22 -0.73
C PHE A 210 -7.40 -9.74 0.71
N LEU A 211 -6.56 -10.74 1.03
CA LEU A 211 -6.40 -11.26 2.38
C LEU A 211 -5.21 -10.63 3.12
N ILE A 212 -4.06 -10.50 2.45
CA ILE A 212 -2.83 -9.97 3.04
C ILE A 212 -2.97 -8.50 3.42
N PHE A 213 -3.55 -7.68 2.53
CA PHE A 213 -3.66 -6.25 2.70
C PHE A 213 -4.48 -5.84 3.94
N PRO A 214 -5.68 -6.41 4.19
CA PRO A 214 -6.41 -6.14 5.43
C PRO A 214 -5.67 -6.63 6.68
N LEU A 215 -4.98 -7.78 6.63
CA LEU A 215 -4.20 -8.28 7.76
C LEU A 215 -3.04 -7.36 8.14
N ILE A 216 -2.32 -6.85 7.15
CA ILE A 216 -1.26 -5.86 7.39
C ILE A 216 -1.86 -4.62 8.05
N HIS A 217 -2.97 -4.08 7.55
CA HIS A 217 -3.63 -2.93 8.17
C HIS A 217 -4.02 -3.18 9.62
N TYR A 218 -4.56 -4.37 9.92
CA TYR A 218 -4.88 -4.76 11.30
C TYR A 218 -3.64 -4.78 12.19
N PHE A 219 -2.59 -5.51 11.79
CA PHE A 219 -1.41 -5.68 12.62
C PHE A 219 -0.61 -4.39 12.75
N SER A 220 -0.46 -3.61 11.67
CA SER A 220 0.14 -2.28 11.73
C SER A 220 -0.60 -1.41 12.73
N SER A 221 -1.94 -1.37 12.68
CA SER A 221 -2.75 -0.55 13.59
C SER A 221 -2.63 -1.00 15.05
N PHE A 222 -2.68 -2.31 15.29
CA PHE A 222 -2.49 -2.89 16.62
C PHE A 222 -1.10 -2.55 17.20
N LEU A 223 -0.03 -2.79 16.43
CA LEU A 223 1.35 -2.58 16.87
C LEU A 223 1.68 -1.09 17.04
N LEU A 224 1.22 -0.24 16.13
CA LEU A 224 1.35 1.21 16.22
C LEU A 224 0.66 1.76 17.48
N MET A 225 -0.56 1.30 17.73
CA MET A 225 -1.31 1.72 18.91
C MET A 225 -0.64 1.24 20.20
N ARG A 226 -0.07 0.03 20.19
CA ARG A 226 0.66 -0.50 21.32
C ARG A 226 1.97 0.22 21.58
N ALA A 227 2.76 0.51 20.54
CA ALA A 227 3.97 1.32 20.65
C ALA A 227 3.69 2.74 21.14
N TYR A 228 2.47 3.26 20.90
CA TYR A 228 2.04 4.54 21.44
C TYR A 228 1.67 4.45 22.93
N CYS A 229 0.95 3.42 23.35
CA CYS A 229 0.42 3.29 24.71
C CYS A 229 1.45 2.70 25.70
N SER A 230 2.31 1.79 25.23
CA SER A 230 3.34 1.12 26.01
C SER A 230 4.61 1.96 26.07
N LYS A 231 5.10 2.27 27.28
CA LYS A 231 6.46 2.79 27.50
C LYS A 231 7.53 1.68 27.49
N LYS A 232 7.16 0.41 27.28
CA LYS A 232 8.06 -0.74 27.37
C LYS A 232 8.70 -1.08 26.03
N LEU A 233 9.93 -1.60 26.10
CA LEU A 233 10.76 -1.99 24.95
C LEU A 233 10.19 -3.22 24.20
N ILE A 234 9.51 -4.13 24.91
CA ILE A 234 8.85 -5.31 24.33
C ILE A 234 7.36 -5.00 24.12
N ILE A 235 6.97 -4.95 22.84
CA ILE A 235 5.64 -4.52 22.38
C ILE A 235 4.65 -5.70 22.31
N ILE A 236 5.15 -6.94 22.18
CA ILE A 236 4.34 -8.13 21.87
C ILE A 236 4.72 -9.27 22.82
N ASN A 237 3.74 -9.95 23.41
CA ASN A 237 4.01 -11.15 24.22
C ASN A 237 4.13 -12.42 23.35
N LYS A 238 4.69 -13.52 23.90
CA LYS A 238 4.88 -14.78 23.14
C LYS A 238 3.58 -15.33 22.54
N ARG A 239 2.44 -15.20 23.23
CA ARG A 239 1.13 -15.68 22.75
C ARG A 239 0.65 -14.88 21.54
N GLU A 240 0.81 -13.56 21.57
CA GLU A 240 0.49 -12.66 20.47
C GLU A 240 1.43 -12.86 19.29
N LEU A 241 2.72 -13.04 19.53
CA LEU A 241 3.67 -13.36 18.47
C LEU A 241 3.26 -14.64 17.74
N LYS A 242 2.90 -15.71 18.48
CA LYS A 242 2.37 -16.95 17.89
C LYS A 242 1.13 -16.70 17.04
N LYS A 243 0.19 -15.87 17.52
CA LYS A 243 -1.01 -15.48 16.76
C LYS A 243 -0.66 -14.72 15.47
N ILE A 244 0.24 -13.74 15.54
CA ILE A 244 0.70 -12.95 14.39
C ILE A 244 1.35 -13.86 13.36
N VAL A 245 2.30 -14.69 13.78
CA VAL A 245 3.03 -15.61 12.90
C VAL A 245 2.09 -16.61 12.25
N LEU A 246 1.18 -17.23 13.01
CA LEU A 246 0.18 -18.14 12.44
C LEU A 246 -0.76 -17.42 11.46
N GLY A 247 -1.27 -16.25 11.83
CA GLY A 247 -2.18 -15.48 10.99
C GLY A 247 -1.55 -15.05 9.67
N PHE A 248 -0.33 -14.50 9.70
CA PHE A 248 0.43 -14.19 8.50
C PHE A 248 0.80 -15.44 7.71
N GLY A 249 1.28 -16.49 8.36
CA GLY A 249 1.71 -17.73 7.72
C GLY A 249 0.59 -18.41 6.94
N THR A 250 -0.60 -18.56 7.54
CA THR A 250 -1.77 -19.12 6.85
C THR A 250 -2.16 -18.29 5.63
N MET A 251 -2.06 -16.97 5.72
CA MET A 251 -2.51 -16.07 4.66
C MET A 251 -1.50 -15.94 3.53
N LEU A 252 -0.20 -16.02 3.85
CA LEU A 252 0.85 -16.23 2.87
C LEU A 252 0.66 -17.56 2.14
N LEU A 253 0.29 -18.64 2.84
CA LEU A 253 0.02 -19.94 2.21
C LEU A 253 -1.19 -19.87 1.24
N ILE A 254 -2.28 -19.22 1.64
CA ILE A 254 -3.43 -18.99 0.75
C ILE A 254 -3.01 -18.14 -0.45
N PHE A 255 -2.28 -17.05 -0.22
CA PHE A 255 -1.76 -16.18 -1.27
C PHE A 255 -0.87 -16.94 -2.26
N SER A 256 0.03 -17.79 -1.77
CA SER A 256 0.89 -18.62 -2.61
C SER A 256 0.11 -19.64 -3.42
N THR A 257 -0.91 -20.25 -2.81
CA THR A 257 -1.79 -21.21 -3.48
C THR A 257 -2.56 -20.55 -4.62
N ILE A 258 -3.11 -19.35 -4.38
CA ILE A 258 -3.77 -18.54 -5.41
C ILE A 258 -2.77 -18.17 -6.52
N GLY A 259 -1.54 -17.78 -6.17
CA GLY A 259 -0.52 -17.44 -7.14
C GLY A 259 -0.10 -18.61 -8.02
N PHE A 260 0.00 -19.81 -7.46
CA PHE A 260 0.28 -21.05 -8.18
C PHE A 260 -0.82 -21.38 -9.20
N PHE A 261 -2.10 -21.41 -8.77
CA PHE A 261 -3.23 -21.68 -9.66
C PHE A 261 -3.40 -20.68 -10.81
N ARG A 262 -2.75 -19.50 -10.72
CA ARG A 262 -2.77 -18.48 -11.76
C ARG A 262 -1.65 -18.66 -12.81
N GLY A 263 -0.82 -19.69 -12.71
CA GLY A 263 0.27 -19.94 -13.66
C GLY A 263 1.65 -19.52 -13.16
N GLY A 264 1.91 -19.68 -11.85
CA GLY A 264 3.23 -19.42 -11.28
C GLY A 264 4.27 -20.45 -11.74
N TYR A 265 4.97 -20.16 -12.85
CA TYR A 265 6.25 -20.70 -13.35
C TYR A 265 6.69 -22.08 -12.81
N GLY A 266 5.88 -23.13 -12.97
CA GLY A 266 6.30 -24.50 -12.72
C GLY A 266 5.18 -25.50 -12.47
N GLU A 267 5.50 -26.80 -12.58
CA GLU A 267 4.60 -27.93 -12.31
C GLU A 267 4.37 -28.18 -10.81
N LYS A 268 5.14 -27.52 -9.93
CA LYS A 268 5.11 -27.72 -8.46
C LYS A 268 4.83 -26.42 -7.71
N LEU A 269 4.00 -26.49 -6.67
CA LEU A 269 3.72 -25.38 -5.76
C LEU A 269 5.01 -24.88 -5.11
N ASN A 270 5.51 -23.72 -5.54
CA ASN A 270 6.69 -23.09 -4.95
C ASN A 270 6.28 -21.83 -4.16
N LEU A 271 6.11 -22.03 -2.83
CA LEU A 271 5.77 -20.96 -1.90
C LEU A 271 6.82 -19.83 -1.92
N TYR A 272 8.10 -20.20 -1.99
CA TYR A 272 9.22 -19.26 -2.00
C TYR A 272 9.20 -18.37 -3.25
N LEU A 273 8.94 -18.94 -4.43
CA LEU A 273 8.81 -18.19 -5.68
C LEU A 273 7.58 -17.27 -5.67
N THR A 274 6.50 -17.63 -5.00
CA THR A 274 5.29 -16.79 -4.96
C THR A 274 5.37 -15.66 -3.91
N ILE A 275 6.04 -15.91 -2.78
CA ILE A 275 6.16 -14.94 -1.67
C ILE A 275 7.35 -13.99 -1.89
N VAL A 276 8.48 -14.52 -2.34
CA VAL A 276 9.73 -13.77 -2.52
C VAL A 276 10.00 -13.52 -4.00
N GLY A 277 9.82 -14.54 -4.84
CA GLY A 277 10.15 -14.46 -6.27
C GLY A 277 9.27 -13.54 -7.09
N TRP A 278 7.96 -13.45 -6.83
CA TRP A 278 7.06 -12.57 -7.56
C TRP A 278 7.30 -11.07 -7.33
N PRO A 279 7.48 -10.60 -6.08
CA PRO A 279 7.97 -9.24 -5.82
C PRO A 279 9.28 -8.92 -6.55
N VAL A 280 10.18 -9.90 -6.62
CA VAL A 280 11.53 -9.78 -7.18
C VAL A 280 11.57 -9.87 -8.71
N SER A 281 10.81 -10.77 -9.35
CA SER A 281 10.76 -10.96 -10.81
C SER A 281 10.19 -9.75 -11.55
N THR A 282 9.46 -8.91 -10.83
CA THR A 282 8.96 -7.62 -11.32
C THR A 282 10.11 -6.62 -11.54
N SER A 283 11.22 -6.76 -10.83
CA SER A 283 12.41 -5.90 -11.01
C SER A 283 13.06 -6.15 -12.37
N GLY A 284 13.20 -7.41 -12.80
CA GLY A 284 13.76 -7.73 -14.13
C GLY A 284 12.94 -7.18 -15.32
N ALA A 285 11.64 -6.94 -15.14
CA ALA A 285 10.82 -6.28 -16.16
C ALA A 285 11.00 -4.75 -16.16
N LEU A 286 11.47 -4.15 -15.05
CA LEU A 286 11.63 -2.71 -14.90
C LEU A 286 12.55 -2.11 -15.95
N ASP A 287 13.65 -2.78 -16.33
CA ASP A 287 14.54 -2.29 -17.38
C ASP A 287 13.80 -2.08 -18.71
N SER A 288 12.99 -3.05 -19.15
CA SER A 288 12.21 -2.93 -20.40
C SER A 288 11.24 -1.75 -20.36
N TRP A 289 10.61 -1.51 -19.20
CA TRP A 289 9.73 -0.36 -18.98
C TRP A 289 10.48 0.96 -18.90
N LEU A 290 11.65 0.97 -18.28
CA LEU A 290 12.48 2.16 -18.19
C LEU A 290 12.95 2.56 -19.58
N THR A 291 13.48 1.62 -20.36
CA THR A 291 13.86 1.84 -21.76
C THR A 291 12.68 2.41 -22.55
N ASP A 292 11.51 1.80 -22.46
CA ASP A 292 10.32 2.30 -23.14
C ASP A 292 9.92 3.72 -22.67
N SER A 293 9.89 3.94 -21.35
CA SER A 293 9.54 5.25 -20.76
C SER A 293 10.55 6.37 -21.05
N ILE A 294 11.81 6.01 -21.34
CA ILE A 294 12.90 6.96 -21.59
C ILE A 294 12.99 7.28 -23.09
N TYR A 295 12.83 6.28 -23.94
CA TYR A 295 13.14 6.39 -25.36
C TYR A 295 11.91 6.44 -26.28
N ASN A 296 10.77 5.89 -25.85
CA ASN A 296 9.58 5.72 -26.70
C ASN A 296 8.35 6.48 -26.19
N ALA A 297 8.41 7.05 -25.00
CA ALA A 297 7.30 7.73 -24.35
C ALA A 297 7.10 9.18 -24.82
N GLY A 298 5.86 9.53 -25.14
CA GLY A 298 5.41 10.93 -25.03
C GLY A 298 5.14 11.31 -23.57
N GLU A 299 5.26 12.59 -23.23
CA GLU A 299 4.92 13.09 -21.90
C GLU A 299 3.42 13.00 -21.65
N THR A 300 3.02 12.44 -20.50
CA THR A 300 1.61 12.33 -20.09
C THR A 300 1.19 13.42 -19.11
N ASN A 301 2.07 14.35 -18.72
CA ASN A 301 1.75 15.57 -17.96
C ASN A 301 0.91 15.34 -16.68
N GLY A 302 1.13 14.24 -15.97
CA GLY A 302 0.36 13.89 -14.77
C GLY A 302 -0.92 13.12 -15.07
N PHE A 303 -1.31 12.89 -16.33
CA PHE A 303 -2.49 12.13 -16.70
C PHE A 303 -2.41 10.66 -16.26
N LEU A 304 -1.20 10.10 -16.15
CA LEU A 304 -1.03 8.69 -15.78
C LEU A 304 -1.20 8.47 -14.26
N ASN A 305 -0.64 9.35 -13.43
CA ASN A 305 -0.74 9.32 -11.96
C ASN A 305 -1.99 10.04 -11.41
N PHE A 306 -2.46 11.10 -12.06
CA PHE A 306 -3.63 11.91 -11.67
C PHE A 306 -4.82 11.79 -12.63
N GLY A 307 -4.88 10.72 -13.42
CA GLY A 307 -5.88 10.52 -14.46
C GLY A 307 -7.34 10.65 -14.02
N TRP A 308 -7.67 10.46 -12.74
CA TRP A 308 -9.01 10.74 -12.22
C TRP A 308 -9.33 12.24 -12.18
N PHE A 309 -8.37 13.06 -11.75
CA PHE A 309 -8.50 14.52 -11.70
C PHE A 309 -8.40 15.09 -13.11
N ALA A 310 -7.47 14.57 -13.92
CA ALA A 310 -7.35 14.97 -15.32
C ALA A 310 -8.61 14.64 -16.11
N ASN A 311 -9.18 13.43 -15.98
CA ASN A 311 -10.44 13.04 -16.62
C ASN A 311 -11.65 13.82 -16.07
N PHE A 312 -11.64 14.20 -14.79
CA PHE A 312 -12.66 15.10 -14.24
C PHE A 312 -12.57 16.51 -14.85
N SER A 313 -11.38 17.09 -14.89
CA SER A 313 -11.11 18.41 -15.48
C SER A 313 -11.41 18.43 -16.99
N ASP A 314 -11.05 17.37 -17.70
CA ASP A 314 -11.37 17.14 -19.12
C ASP A 314 -12.88 17.08 -19.38
N ARG A 315 -13.62 16.33 -18.56
CA ARG A 315 -15.09 16.25 -18.65
C ARG A 315 -15.79 17.56 -18.34
N LEU A 316 -15.21 18.38 -17.48
CA LEU A 316 -15.70 19.72 -17.20
C LEU A 316 -15.29 20.75 -18.27
N GLY A 317 -14.53 20.34 -19.29
CA GLY A 317 -14.02 21.23 -20.33
C GLY A 317 -12.98 22.23 -19.83
N LEU A 318 -12.35 21.97 -18.68
CA LEU A 318 -11.37 22.89 -18.07
C LEU A 318 -9.99 22.79 -18.74
N ILE A 319 -9.59 21.59 -19.15
CA ILE A 319 -8.30 21.29 -19.78
C ILE A 319 -8.51 20.12 -20.75
N ASP A 320 -8.05 20.23 -21.99
CA ASP A 320 -8.08 19.12 -22.96
C ASP A 320 -6.89 18.18 -22.74
N TYR A 321 -7.18 16.90 -22.51
CA TYR A 321 -6.18 15.83 -22.36
C TYR A 321 -6.22 14.80 -23.50
N SER A 322 -6.72 15.18 -24.68
CA SER A 322 -6.80 14.32 -25.88
C SER A 322 -5.45 13.74 -26.28
N LYS A 323 -4.40 14.57 -26.31
CA LYS A 323 -3.03 14.18 -26.68
C LYS A 323 -2.41 13.20 -25.69
N GLU A 324 -2.55 13.44 -24.39
CA GLU A 324 -2.04 12.55 -23.33
C GLU A 324 -2.74 11.19 -23.36
N LYS A 325 -4.04 11.15 -23.70
CA LYS A 325 -4.78 9.89 -23.90
C LYS A 325 -4.24 9.12 -25.11
N GLU A 326 -3.98 9.79 -26.22
CA GLU A 326 -3.42 9.15 -27.43
C GLU A 326 -2.04 8.54 -27.16
N VAL A 327 -1.15 9.30 -26.50
CA VAL A 327 0.17 8.82 -26.07
C VAL A 327 0.05 7.60 -25.16
N LEU A 328 -0.85 7.64 -24.18
CA LEU A 328 -1.02 6.55 -23.23
C LEU A 328 -1.59 5.29 -23.91
N ILE A 329 -2.45 5.46 -24.90
CA ILE A 329 -2.99 4.37 -25.73
C ILE A 329 -1.89 3.75 -26.59
N SER A 330 -1.09 4.55 -27.31
CA SER A 330 -0.04 4.05 -28.20
C SER A 330 1.04 3.27 -27.43
N THR A 331 1.53 3.84 -26.33
CA THR A 331 2.50 3.19 -25.43
C THR A 331 1.97 1.87 -24.88
N LEU A 332 0.70 1.83 -24.44
CA LEU A 332 0.11 0.59 -23.93
C LEU A 332 -0.09 -0.48 -25.00
N PHE A 333 -0.45 -0.08 -26.22
CA PHE A 333 -0.61 -1.01 -27.35
C PHE A 333 0.73 -1.63 -27.77
N GLU A 334 1.77 -0.81 -27.85
CA GLU A 334 3.12 -1.27 -28.17
C GLU A 334 3.66 -2.20 -27.07
N PHE A 335 3.42 -1.84 -25.81
CA PHE A 335 3.77 -2.69 -24.67
C PHE A 335 3.05 -4.05 -24.70
N LEU A 336 1.74 -4.06 -24.95
CA LEU A 336 0.94 -5.29 -25.04
C LEU A 336 1.42 -6.21 -26.16
N LYS A 337 1.83 -5.64 -27.30
CA LYS A 337 2.34 -6.38 -28.45
C LYS A 337 3.71 -6.99 -28.18
N ASN A 338 4.56 -6.30 -27.41
CA ASN A 338 5.94 -6.70 -27.15
C ASN A 338 6.10 -7.61 -25.90
N ASN A 339 5.12 -7.64 -24.99
CA ASN A 339 5.17 -8.42 -23.75
C ASN A 339 4.07 -9.51 -23.65
N ASN A 340 3.98 -10.36 -24.67
CA ASN A 340 3.06 -11.50 -24.70
C ASN A 340 3.28 -12.57 -23.59
N SER A 341 4.42 -12.54 -22.89
CA SER A 341 4.76 -13.55 -21.87
C SER A 341 4.36 -13.15 -20.44
N ALA A 342 4.01 -11.88 -20.21
CA ALA A 342 3.63 -11.39 -18.90
C ALA A 342 2.12 -11.18 -18.84
N ALA A 343 1.37 -12.19 -18.38
CA ALA A 343 -0.04 -12.07 -17.99
C ALA A 343 -0.27 -11.01 -16.86
N VAL A 344 0.79 -10.31 -16.44
CA VAL A 344 0.81 -9.20 -15.50
C VAL A 344 1.78 -8.14 -16.01
N ILE A 345 1.26 -7.06 -16.59
CA ILE A 345 2.02 -5.83 -16.87
C ILE A 345 2.56 -5.28 -15.54
N PRO A 346 3.88 -5.30 -15.30
CA PRO A 346 4.43 -4.82 -14.07
C PRO A 346 4.63 -3.28 -14.07
N ARG A 347 3.65 -2.50 -13.59
CA ARG A 347 3.66 -1.02 -13.56
C ARG A 347 4.51 -0.29 -12.47
N SER A 348 5.78 -0.08 -12.70
CA SER A 348 6.62 0.67 -11.75
C SER A 348 6.20 2.12 -11.51
N ILE A 349 6.23 2.60 -10.26
CA ILE A 349 6.12 4.04 -9.96
C ILE A 349 7.18 4.87 -10.70
N ILE A 350 8.35 4.28 -11.01
CA ILE A 350 9.46 5.01 -11.63
C ILE A 350 9.13 5.41 -13.08
N PRO A 351 8.86 4.50 -14.04
CA PRO A 351 8.26 4.78 -15.33
C PRO A 351 7.06 5.73 -15.23
N ASP A 352 6.12 5.50 -14.32
CA ASP A 352 4.94 6.37 -14.21
C ASP A 352 5.33 7.83 -13.87
N ILE A 353 6.36 8.02 -13.04
CA ILE A 353 6.93 9.34 -12.76
C ILE A 353 7.69 9.90 -13.98
N ILE A 354 8.41 9.05 -14.72
CA ILE A 354 9.13 9.46 -15.93
C ILE A 354 8.15 9.90 -17.02
N TYR A 355 7.07 9.16 -17.24
CA TYR A 355 5.99 9.51 -18.16
C TYR A 355 5.34 10.85 -17.82
N ASP A 356 5.04 11.09 -16.54
CA ASP A 356 4.29 12.27 -16.13
C ASP A 356 5.14 13.53 -15.91
N PHE A 357 6.39 13.37 -15.48
CA PHE A 357 7.23 14.48 -15.00
C PHE A 357 8.66 14.46 -15.57
N GLY A 358 8.95 13.52 -16.47
CA GLY A 358 10.25 13.38 -17.14
C GLY A 358 11.30 12.63 -16.31
N ILE A 359 12.38 12.24 -16.99
CA ILE A 359 13.48 11.41 -16.47
C ILE A 359 14.08 11.92 -15.15
N ASN A 360 14.21 13.24 -14.99
CA ASN A 360 14.89 13.82 -13.83
C ASN A 360 14.02 13.94 -12.59
N SER A 361 12.71 13.70 -12.71
CA SER A 361 11.74 13.95 -11.64
C SER A 361 11.68 12.86 -10.57
N VAL A 362 12.20 11.65 -10.83
CA VAL A 362 12.12 10.49 -9.91
C VAL A 362 12.62 10.84 -8.50
N LEU A 363 13.75 11.55 -8.41
CA LEU A 363 14.31 12.00 -7.14
C LEU A 363 13.39 13.01 -6.45
N THR A 364 12.97 14.05 -7.17
CA THR A 364 12.16 15.16 -6.62
C THR A 364 10.79 14.68 -6.17
N THR A 365 10.13 13.86 -6.97
CA THR A 365 8.81 13.29 -6.64
C THR A 365 8.89 12.40 -5.41
N MET A 366 9.91 11.53 -5.31
CA MET A 366 10.09 10.68 -4.13
C MET A 366 10.46 11.50 -2.89
N LEU A 367 11.24 12.57 -3.04
CA LEU A 367 11.54 13.51 -1.96
C LEU A 367 10.25 14.13 -1.42
N ILE A 368 9.40 14.68 -2.28
CA ILE A 368 8.13 15.31 -1.89
C ILE A 368 7.21 14.29 -1.21
N LEU A 369 7.06 13.10 -1.80
CA LEU A 369 6.22 12.02 -1.25
C LEU A 369 6.68 11.58 0.13
N SER A 370 7.98 11.28 0.29
CA SER A 370 8.55 10.88 1.58
C SER A 370 8.49 12.01 2.61
N PHE A 371 8.72 13.25 2.19
CA PHE A 371 8.62 14.43 3.04
C PHE A 371 7.21 14.61 3.59
N ILE A 372 6.20 14.68 2.72
CA ILE A 372 4.79 14.82 3.11
C ILE A 372 4.39 13.67 4.03
N SER A 373 4.77 12.45 3.68
CA SER A 373 4.41 11.26 4.45
C SER A 373 5.06 11.22 5.83
N GLN A 374 6.32 11.63 5.93
CA GLN A 374 6.99 11.77 7.21
C GLN A 374 6.35 12.86 8.06
N ILE A 375 6.06 14.02 7.45
CA ILE A 375 5.38 15.13 8.14
C ILE A 375 4.02 14.69 8.66
N ILE A 376 3.22 14.00 7.84
CA ILE A 376 1.92 13.49 8.27
C ILE A 376 2.14 12.47 9.40
N THR A 377 2.97 11.44 9.21
CA THR A 377 3.14 10.40 10.24
C THR A 377 3.75 10.91 11.56
N ILE A 378 4.49 12.01 11.55
CA ILE A 378 5.01 12.64 12.76
C ILE A 378 3.99 13.60 13.40
N ASN A 379 3.38 14.50 12.61
CA ASN A 379 2.40 15.49 13.11
C ASN A 379 1.12 14.85 13.63
N PHE A 380 0.71 13.76 12.99
CA PHE A 380 -0.44 12.99 13.41
C PHE A 380 -0.02 12.06 14.56
N THR A 381 -0.56 12.31 15.75
CA THR A 381 -0.30 11.45 16.92
C THR A 381 -0.67 9.99 16.60
N GLY A 382 -0.07 9.00 17.29
CA GLY A 382 -0.36 7.56 17.10
C GLY A 382 -1.82 7.13 17.27
N LYS A 383 -2.71 8.06 17.59
CA LYS A 383 -4.15 7.90 17.77
C LYS A 383 -4.98 8.16 16.50
N SER A 384 -4.34 8.61 15.42
CA SER A 384 -5.02 9.08 14.22
C SER A 384 -4.98 8.06 13.09
N ILE A 385 -6.10 7.89 12.41
CA ILE A 385 -6.27 6.90 11.34
C ILE A 385 -5.32 7.14 10.15
N PRO A 386 -5.05 8.39 9.69
CA PRO A 386 -4.15 8.65 8.58
C PRO A 386 -2.74 8.11 8.80
N LYS A 387 -2.25 8.11 10.05
CA LYS A 387 -0.94 7.57 10.37
C LYS A 387 -0.88 6.05 10.20
N HIS A 388 -1.88 5.34 10.69
CA HIS A 388 -1.98 3.87 10.57
C HIS A 388 -2.11 3.45 9.11
N VAL A 389 -2.95 4.18 8.38
CA VAL A 389 -3.13 4.05 6.94
C VAL A 389 -1.81 4.27 6.20
N LEU A 390 -1.12 5.40 6.42
CA LEU A 390 0.13 5.70 5.73
C LEU A 390 1.22 4.68 6.06
N SER A 391 1.37 4.28 7.32
CA SER A 391 2.36 3.25 7.69
C SER A 391 2.04 1.89 7.04
N GLY A 392 0.77 1.49 7.01
CA GLY A 392 0.31 0.30 6.30
C GLY A 392 0.55 0.40 4.79
N LEU A 393 0.28 1.56 4.19
CA LEU A 393 0.48 1.84 2.77
C LEU A 393 1.95 1.89 2.36
N PHE A 394 2.85 2.43 3.18
CA PHE A 394 4.29 2.41 2.89
C PHE A 394 4.88 1.01 3.04
N PHE A 395 4.44 0.27 4.05
CA PHE A 395 4.83 -1.13 4.19
C PHE A 395 4.30 -1.93 3.00
N VAL A 396 3.00 -1.88 2.72
CA VAL A 396 2.42 -2.60 1.57
C VAL A 396 2.99 -2.09 0.25
N GLY A 397 3.21 -0.80 0.07
CA GLY A 397 3.77 -0.22 -1.17
C GLY A 397 5.16 -0.76 -1.52
N SER A 398 5.86 -1.36 -0.55
CA SER A 398 7.08 -2.12 -0.81
C SER A 398 6.86 -3.58 -1.25
N PHE A 399 5.70 -4.19 -0.95
CA PHE A 399 5.37 -5.58 -1.31
C PHE A 399 4.34 -5.70 -2.45
N MET A 400 3.50 -4.69 -2.61
CA MET A 400 2.83 -4.40 -3.85
C MET A 400 3.97 -4.12 -4.80
N THR A 401 4.30 -5.17 -5.56
CA THR A 401 5.20 -5.16 -6.69
C THR A 401 5.22 -3.76 -7.29
N ILE A 402 6.41 -3.23 -7.54
CA ILE A 402 6.76 -2.03 -8.32
C ILE A 402 5.55 -1.45 -9.13
N GLN A 403 4.80 -2.32 -9.80
CA GLN A 403 3.39 -2.33 -10.27
C GLN A 403 2.26 -1.35 -9.88
N ASN A 404 2.27 -0.56 -8.81
CA ASN A 404 1.15 0.37 -8.57
C ASN A 404 1.64 1.79 -8.30
N THR A 405 1.07 2.76 -9.03
CA THR A 405 1.20 4.18 -8.72
C THR A 405 0.81 4.42 -7.27
N TYR A 406 1.67 5.14 -6.51
CA TYR A 406 1.30 5.59 -5.17
C TYR A 406 0.04 6.46 -5.21
N PHE A 407 -0.29 7.06 -6.36
CA PHE A 407 -1.51 7.86 -6.56
C PHE A 407 -2.68 7.08 -7.16
N SER A 408 -2.67 5.74 -7.12
CA SER A 408 -3.81 4.97 -7.60
C SER A 408 -5.11 5.47 -6.93
N PRO A 409 -6.26 5.48 -7.64
CA PRO A 409 -7.52 5.97 -7.07
C PRO A 409 -7.89 5.32 -5.74
N GLY A 410 -7.47 4.06 -5.52
CA GLY A 410 -7.60 3.37 -4.25
C GLY A 410 -6.78 4.00 -3.11
N PHE A 411 -5.54 4.42 -3.36
CA PHE A 411 -4.69 5.11 -2.38
C PHE A 411 -5.27 6.46 -1.97
N ILE A 412 -5.68 7.28 -2.96
CA ILE A 412 -6.27 8.60 -2.69
C ILE A 412 -7.59 8.47 -1.95
N SER A 413 -8.44 7.52 -2.36
CA SER A 413 -9.69 7.21 -1.65
C SER A 413 -9.41 6.79 -0.21
N LEU A 414 -8.40 5.93 0.00
CA LEU A 414 -8.06 5.42 1.32
C LEU A 414 -7.48 6.51 2.23
N LEU A 415 -6.69 7.45 1.71
CA LEU A 415 -6.28 8.65 2.44
C LEU A 415 -7.44 9.59 2.74
N PHE A 416 -8.28 9.91 1.75
CA PHE A 416 -9.45 10.77 1.93
C PHE A 416 -10.34 10.26 3.07
N TRP A 417 -10.71 8.97 3.02
CA TRP A 417 -11.52 8.35 4.07
C TRP A 417 -10.78 8.30 5.41
N ALA A 418 -9.45 8.07 5.43
CA ALA A 418 -8.68 8.14 6.66
C ALA A 418 -8.76 9.52 7.33
N PHE A 419 -8.66 10.60 6.56
CA PHE A 419 -8.82 11.97 7.06
C PHE A 419 -10.26 12.24 7.51
N PHE A 420 -11.26 11.83 6.73
CA PHE A 420 -12.68 11.98 7.06
C PHE A 420 -13.05 11.25 8.36
N PHE A 421 -12.68 9.97 8.50
CA PHE A 421 -12.94 9.22 9.72
C PHE A 421 -12.15 9.75 10.91
N ASN A 422 -10.93 10.26 10.69
CA ASN A 422 -10.18 10.92 11.75
C ASN A 422 -10.87 12.22 12.19
N PHE A 423 -11.45 12.98 11.27
CA PHE A 423 -12.30 14.11 11.59
C PHE A 423 -13.54 13.67 12.40
N LEU A 424 -14.23 12.59 12.00
CA LEU A 424 -15.35 12.06 12.77
C LEU A 424 -14.96 11.62 14.18
N LEU A 425 -13.82 10.93 14.34
CA LEU A 425 -13.33 10.51 15.65
C LEU A 425 -12.90 11.67 16.55
N THR A 426 -12.34 12.72 15.97
CA THR A 426 -11.77 13.86 16.73
C THR A 426 -12.78 14.97 17.00
N LYS A 427 -13.59 15.33 16.00
CA LYS A 427 -14.55 16.45 16.01
C LYS A 427 -16.02 16.02 15.98
N GLY A 428 -16.34 14.81 15.50
CA GLY A 428 -17.71 14.38 15.19
C GLY A 428 -18.55 13.85 16.37
N PHE A 429 -19.72 14.46 16.53
CA PHE A 429 -21.10 14.01 16.85
C PHE A 429 -21.45 12.65 17.52
N ILE A 430 -20.52 11.75 17.85
CA ILE A 430 -20.86 10.59 18.67
C ILE A 430 -21.01 11.08 20.12
N LYS A 431 -22.20 11.63 20.44
CA LYS A 431 -22.64 11.80 21.83
C LYS A 431 -22.75 10.40 22.42
N THR A 432 -21.78 10.04 23.25
CA THR A 432 -21.83 8.88 24.13
C THR A 432 -23.03 9.03 25.07
N LYS A 433 -24.19 8.52 24.69
CA LYS A 433 -25.20 8.09 25.67
C LYS A 433 -24.82 6.67 26.07
N ILE A 434 -23.86 6.55 26.98
CA ILE A 434 -23.69 5.30 27.72
C ILE A 434 -24.76 5.35 28.81
N LYS A 435 -25.81 4.53 28.67
CA LYS A 435 -26.63 4.15 29.82
C LYS A 435 -25.75 3.23 30.64
N ASN A 436 -25.47 3.60 31.89
CA ASN A 436 -24.88 2.69 32.87
C ASN A 436 -25.78 1.45 32.94
N VAL A 437 -25.21 0.27 32.70
CA VAL A 437 -25.78 -1.03 33.04
C VAL A 437 -24.94 -1.59 34.17
#